data_AF-A0AAI8KAB3-F1
#
_entry.id   AF-A0AAI8KAB3-F1
#
_cell.length_a   1.000
_cell.length_b   1.000
_cell.length_c   1.000
_cell.angle_alpha   90.00
_cell.angle_beta   90.00
_cell.angle_gamma   90.00
#
_symmetry.space_group_name_H-M   'P 1'
#
loop_
_entity.id
_entity.type
_entity.pdbx_description
1 polymer ?
#
loop_
_entity_poly.entity_id
_entity_poly.type
_entity_poly.pdbx_seq_one_letter_code
_entity_poly.pdbx_strand_id
1 'polypeptide(L)'
;MTTVYSAQNALPFSSLPTTNGVVQRFRASATNVADASYAPDGLAEAPIYGLAGRPLQGDEIVAGGNVTLVSHQGGSLNNGALCWILLECEGGAQQVANATRSQHAVTLGQLSGYAGAAPGDIKYTAASVATEGWLKADGANVSRTAFSALFAAIGTTYGQGDGSTTFTLPDLRGEFIRGLDGGRGVDQDRVLGSRQKGSLYAYDTTESKPNGIWSASATQNTASASRVAMGVDAYSTSDYAGVALGGVDATVVYQLPGMAADRGYSGVMRPRNVAMLALIKY
;
A
#
# COMPACT_ATOMS: atom_id res chain seq x y z
N MET A 1 -4.36 -33.35 -4.56
CA MET A 1 -3.85 -34.74 -4.51
C MET A 1 -2.40 -34.68 -4.93
N THR A 2 -1.51 -35.31 -4.18
CA THR A 2 -0.09 -35.45 -4.55
C THR A 2 0.00 -36.28 -5.83
N THR A 3 0.71 -35.79 -6.84
CA THR A 3 0.91 -36.55 -8.09
C THR A 3 1.97 -37.60 -7.85
N VAL A 4 1.60 -38.88 -8.01
CA VAL A 4 2.54 -40.00 -7.89
C VAL A 4 3.05 -40.38 -9.28
N TYR A 5 4.34 -40.24 -9.51
CA TYR A 5 5.00 -40.67 -10.73
C TYR A 5 5.59 -42.05 -10.56
N SER A 6 5.57 -42.86 -11.61
CA SER A 6 6.25 -44.15 -11.65
C SER A 6 6.89 -44.36 -13.01
N ALA A 7 7.93 -45.18 -13.04
CA ALA A 7 8.54 -45.64 -14.28
C ALA A 7 8.93 -47.12 -14.13
N GLN A 8 8.87 -47.85 -15.24
CA GLN A 8 9.49 -49.17 -15.35
C GLN A 8 10.89 -49.00 -15.94
N ASN A 9 11.90 -49.31 -15.15
CA ASN A 9 13.28 -49.25 -15.58
C ASN A 9 13.63 -50.46 -16.44
N ALA A 10 14.49 -50.26 -17.44
CA ALA A 10 15.01 -51.37 -18.25
C ALA A 10 15.73 -52.43 -17.39
N LEU A 11 16.36 -51.98 -16.30
CA LEU A 11 16.84 -52.81 -15.20
C LEU A 11 16.05 -52.43 -13.94
N PRO A 12 15.02 -53.22 -13.56
CA PRO A 12 14.18 -52.90 -12.43
C PRO A 12 14.95 -52.87 -11.11
N PHE A 13 14.60 -51.94 -10.23
CA PHE A 13 15.08 -51.96 -8.86
C PHE A 13 14.54 -53.16 -8.10
N SER A 14 15.45 -53.89 -7.42
CA SER A 14 15.07 -54.91 -6.44
C SER A 14 14.69 -54.32 -5.09
N SER A 15 15.14 -53.10 -4.80
CA SER A 15 14.84 -52.32 -3.59
C SER A 15 15.13 -50.84 -3.83
N LEU A 16 14.56 -49.96 -2.99
CA LEU A 16 14.82 -48.52 -3.10
C LEU A 16 16.29 -48.20 -2.82
N PRO A 17 16.85 -47.17 -3.48
CA PRO A 17 18.22 -46.73 -3.20
C PRO A 17 18.44 -46.39 -1.72
N THR A 18 19.53 -46.92 -1.17
CA THR A 18 20.02 -46.59 0.19
C THR A 18 21.22 -45.63 0.16
N THR A 19 21.60 -45.17 -1.04
CA THR A 19 22.73 -44.28 -1.29
C THR A 19 22.31 -43.11 -2.16
N ASN A 20 23.03 -42.00 -2.02
CA ASN A 20 22.84 -40.80 -2.83
C ASN A 20 23.35 -40.98 -4.26
N GLY A 21 22.74 -40.29 -5.21
CA GLY A 21 23.27 -40.18 -6.57
C GLY A 21 22.69 -41.16 -7.59
N VAL A 22 21.70 -41.98 -7.23
CA VAL A 22 21.01 -42.85 -8.20
C VAL A 22 20.11 -41.98 -9.06
N VAL A 23 20.37 -41.96 -10.37
CA VAL A 23 19.62 -41.15 -11.33
C VAL A 23 18.45 -41.94 -11.92
N GLN A 24 17.31 -41.28 -12.07
CA GLN A 24 16.11 -41.80 -12.71
C GLN A 24 15.66 -40.84 -13.81
N ARG A 25 15.30 -41.41 -14.97
CA ARG A 25 14.80 -40.65 -16.11
C ARG A 25 13.53 -41.26 -16.64
N PHE A 26 12.50 -40.45 -16.80
CA PHE A 26 11.22 -40.88 -17.34
C PHE A 26 10.50 -39.72 -18.01
N ARG A 27 9.50 -40.04 -18.83
CA ARG A 27 8.60 -39.04 -19.42
C ARG A 27 7.38 -38.87 -18.53
N ALA A 28 7.10 -37.66 -18.08
CA ALA A 28 5.99 -37.41 -17.17
C ALA A 28 4.63 -37.67 -17.83
N SER A 29 3.74 -38.39 -17.13
CA SER A 29 2.38 -38.66 -17.60
C SER A 29 1.41 -37.52 -17.37
N ALA A 30 1.70 -36.64 -16.40
CA ALA A 30 0.84 -35.54 -15.99
C ALA A 30 1.68 -34.38 -15.43
N THR A 31 1.09 -33.17 -15.45
CA THR A 31 1.65 -32.01 -14.76
C THR A 31 1.36 -32.09 -13.27
N ASN A 32 2.33 -31.79 -12.41
CA ASN A 32 2.06 -31.70 -10.96
C ASN A 32 1.28 -30.42 -10.65
N VAL A 33 0.27 -30.52 -9.80
CA VAL A 33 -0.53 -29.35 -9.35
C VAL A 33 -0.20 -28.93 -7.92
N ALA A 34 0.63 -29.73 -7.24
CA ALA A 34 1.04 -29.56 -5.84
C ALA A 34 2.35 -30.35 -5.63
N ASP A 35 2.54 -30.88 -4.42
CA ASP A 35 3.60 -31.83 -4.14
C ASP A 35 3.49 -33.09 -5.00
N ALA A 36 4.63 -33.79 -5.14
CA ALA A 36 4.73 -35.00 -5.93
C ALA A 36 5.60 -36.05 -5.25
N SER A 37 5.38 -37.31 -5.60
CA SER A 37 6.17 -38.45 -5.16
C SER A 37 6.59 -39.31 -6.36
N TYR A 38 7.59 -40.15 -6.17
CA TYR A 38 8.07 -41.08 -7.18
C TYR A 38 8.20 -42.50 -6.62
N ALA A 39 7.63 -43.46 -7.35
CA ALA A 39 7.60 -44.89 -7.06
C ALA A 39 8.18 -45.68 -8.25
N PRO A 40 9.51 -45.94 -8.29
CA PRO A 40 10.12 -46.72 -9.36
C PRO A 40 9.73 -48.20 -9.25
N ASP A 41 9.46 -48.85 -10.38
CA ASP A 41 9.30 -50.31 -10.49
C ASP A 41 8.28 -50.95 -9.51
N GLY A 42 7.26 -50.19 -9.11
CA GLY A 42 6.24 -50.67 -8.16
C GLY A 42 6.70 -50.73 -6.71
N LEU A 43 7.87 -50.17 -6.39
CA LEU A 43 8.35 -50.00 -5.03
C LEU A 43 7.60 -48.87 -4.30
N ALA A 44 7.84 -48.75 -3.00
CA ALA A 44 7.24 -47.69 -2.19
C ALA A 44 7.59 -46.30 -2.73
N GLU A 45 6.62 -45.38 -2.65
CA GLU A 45 6.83 -44.00 -3.07
C GLU A 45 7.72 -43.22 -2.10
N ALA A 46 8.52 -42.31 -2.64
CA ALA A 46 9.25 -41.32 -1.86
C ALA A 46 8.98 -39.91 -2.41
N PRO A 47 8.93 -38.88 -1.57
CA PRO A 47 8.60 -37.52 -1.99
C PRO A 47 9.65 -36.94 -2.94
N ILE A 48 9.20 -36.10 -3.87
CA ILE A 48 10.05 -35.32 -4.77
C ILE A 48 10.20 -33.90 -4.22
N TYR A 49 11.45 -33.45 -4.11
CA TYR A 49 11.84 -32.10 -3.73
C TYR A 49 12.46 -31.40 -4.94
N GLY A 50 12.23 -30.09 -5.07
CA GLY A 50 12.97 -29.26 -6.02
C GLY A 50 14.40 -29.00 -5.56
N LEU A 51 15.23 -28.44 -6.44
CA LEU A 51 16.62 -28.05 -6.14
C LEU A 51 16.75 -27.09 -4.94
N ALA A 52 15.69 -26.35 -4.62
CA ALA A 52 15.63 -25.46 -3.45
C ALA A 52 15.44 -26.22 -2.11
N GLY A 53 15.36 -27.56 -2.12
CA GLY A 53 15.17 -28.38 -0.93
C GLY A 53 13.77 -28.27 -0.32
N ARG A 54 12.76 -27.99 -1.14
CA ARG A 54 11.35 -27.88 -0.75
C ARG A 54 10.50 -28.85 -1.57
N PRO A 55 9.32 -29.28 -1.06
CA PRO A 55 8.35 -29.98 -1.89
C PRO A 55 8.00 -29.18 -3.14
N LEU A 56 7.61 -29.89 -4.20
CA LEU A 56 7.08 -29.25 -5.42
C LEU A 56 5.78 -28.49 -5.11
N GLN A 57 5.50 -27.45 -5.90
CA GLN A 57 4.41 -26.49 -5.67
C GLN A 57 3.38 -26.47 -6.81
N GLY A 58 3.73 -27.05 -7.96
CA GLY A 58 2.94 -27.03 -9.18
C GLY A 58 3.79 -26.64 -10.38
N ASP A 59 3.53 -27.28 -11.52
CA ASP A 59 4.14 -27.02 -12.82
C ASP A 59 5.66 -27.26 -12.93
N GLU A 60 6.34 -27.75 -11.88
CA GLU A 60 7.77 -28.10 -11.98
C GLU A 60 8.02 -29.40 -12.77
N ILE A 61 7.05 -30.31 -12.80
CA ILE A 61 7.00 -31.46 -13.69
C ILE A 61 5.81 -31.27 -14.60
N VAL A 62 6.04 -31.16 -15.91
CA VAL A 62 4.99 -30.94 -16.92
C VAL A 62 4.70 -32.20 -17.71
N ALA A 63 3.42 -32.43 -18.04
CA ALA A 63 3.00 -33.57 -18.84
C ALA A 63 3.78 -33.66 -20.17
N GLY A 64 4.34 -34.83 -20.46
CA GLY A 64 5.15 -35.07 -21.64
C GLY A 64 6.60 -34.59 -21.54
N GLY A 65 6.97 -33.86 -20.48
CA GLY A 65 8.34 -33.44 -20.22
C GLY A 65 9.26 -34.61 -19.87
N ASN A 66 10.52 -34.52 -20.31
CA ASN A 66 11.56 -35.45 -19.89
C ASN A 66 12.05 -35.05 -18.49
N VAL A 67 11.88 -35.94 -17.51
CA VAL A 67 12.21 -35.71 -16.10
C VAL A 67 13.53 -36.41 -15.77
N THR A 68 14.43 -35.71 -15.06
CA THR A 68 15.59 -36.32 -14.41
C THR A 68 15.49 -36.13 -12.89
N LEU A 69 15.43 -37.24 -12.15
CA LEU A 69 15.49 -37.27 -10.69
C LEU A 69 16.81 -37.86 -10.21
N VAL A 70 17.22 -37.52 -8.99
CA VAL A 70 18.34 -38.17 -8.30
C VAL A 70 17.97 -38.55 -6.86
N SER A 71 18.40 -39.71 -6.39
CA SER A 71 18.18 -40.15 -5.02
C SER A 71 18.98 -39.30 -4.03
N HIS A 72 18.33 -38.93 -2.93
CA HIS A 72 18.95 -38.27 -1.79
C HIS A 72 18.42 -38.85 -0.48
N GLN A 73 19.34 -39.17 0.43
CA GLN A 73 19.10 -39.70 1.75
C GLN A 73 20.14 -39.06 2.68
N GLY A 74 19.68 -38.12 3.49
CA GLY A 74 20.54 -37.36 4.41
C GLY A 74 19.72 -36.40 5.25
N GLY A 75 20.18 -36.08 6.47
CA GLY A 75 19.40 -35.35 7.48
C GLY A 75 18.93 -33.95 7.08
N SER A 76 19.41 -33.40 5.97
CA SER A 76 19.00 -32.11 5.44
C SER A 76 17.60 -32.10 4.81
N LEU A 77 17.10 -33.27 4.35
CA LEU A 77 15.82 -33.39 3.65
C LEU A 77 15.06 -34.62 4.14
N ASN A 78 13.73 -34.56 4.10
CA ASN A 78 12.83 -35.65 4.43
C ASN A 78 13.16 -36.38 5.76
N ASN A 79 13.62 -35.65 6.78
CA ASN A 79 14.04 -36.20 8.07
C ASN A 79 15.07 -37.35 7.97
N GLY A 80 15.92 -37.34 6.93
CA GLY A 80 16.92 -38.38 6.70
C GLY A 80 16.40 -39.64 5.98
N ALA A 81 15.10 -39.73 5.71
CA ALA A 81 14.56 -40.76 4.82
C ALA A 81 14.86 -40.44 3.35
N LEU A 82 14.74 -41.44 2.47
CA LEU A 82 14.91 -41.26 1.03
C LEU A 82 13.94 -40.20 0.52
N CYS A 83 14.43 -39.30 -0.32
CA CYS A 83 13.64 -38.46 -1.21
C CYS A 83 14.31 -38.41 -2.59
N TRP A 84 13.55 -37.92 -3.57
CA TRP A 84 14.05 -37.66 -4.91
C TRP A 84 14.23 -36.18 -5.10
N ILE A 85 15.35 -35.77 -5.69
CA ILE A 85 15.58 -34.38 -6.08
C ILE A 85 15.30 -34.26 -7.58
N LEU A 86 14.36 -33.39 -7.93
CA LEU A 86 14.13 -32.99 -9.31
C LEU A 86 15.31 -32.15 -9.79
N LEU A 87 16.11 -32.69 -10.71
CA LEU A 87 17.21 -31.97 -11.33
C LEU A 87 16.71 -31.11 -12.48
N GLU A 88 15.81 -31.66 -13.30
CA GLU A 88 15.25 -30.99 -14.47
C GLU A 88 13.94 -31.67 -14.91
N CYS A 89 13.04 -30.86 -15.46
CA CYS A 89 11.96 -31.32 -16.32
C CYS A 89 11.89 -30.36 -17.51
N GLU A 90 11.92 -30.90 -18.73
CA GLU A 90 11.76 -30.10 -19.94
C GLU A 90 10.43 -29.34 -19.91
N GLY A 91 10.48 -28.01 -19.93
CA GLY A 91 9.30 -27.13 -19.89
C GLY A 91 8.71 -26.90 -18.50
N GLY A 92 9.30 -27.48 -17.45
CA GLY A 92 8.86 -27.29 -16.06
C GLY A 92 9.34 -25.98 -15.43
N ALA A 93 8.56 -25.47 -14.49
CA ALA A 93 8.95 -24.32 -13.68
C ALA A 93 10.12 -24.67 -12.75
N GLN A 94 11.03 -23.70 -12.53
CA GLN A 94 12.14 -23.84 -11.58
C GLN A 94 11.83 -23.08 -10.28
N GLN A 95 11.99 -23.75 -9.15
CA GLN A 95 11.85 -23.11 -7.85
C GLN A 95 13.02 -22.15 -7.58
N VAL A 96 12.71 -20.94 -7.11
CA VAL A 96 13.69 -19.94 -6.67
C VAL A 96 13.56 -19.76 -5.16
N ALA A 97 14.64 -20.06 -4.42
CA ALA A 97 14.69 -19.87 -2.98
C ALA A 97 14.83 -18.38 -2.61
N ASN A 98 14.50 -18.04 -1.37
CA ASN A 98 14.70 -16.69 -0.85
C ASN A 98 16.19 -16.29 -0.94
N ALA A 99 16.46 -15.08 -1.41
CA ALA A 99 17.80 -14.51 -1.37
C ALA A 99 18.31 -14.40 0.08
N THR A 100 19.44 -15.04 0.38
CA THR A 100 20.14 -14.98 1.68
C THR A 100 21.47 -14.20 1.60
N ARG A 101 21.86 -13.76 0.40
CA ARG A 101 23.08 -12.99 0.11
C ARG A 101 22.80 -11.95 -0.97
N SER A 102 23.62 -10.90 -1.05
CA SER A 102 23.42 -9.72 -1.89
C SER A 102 23.43 -9.97 -3.41
N GLN A 103 23.87 -11.15 -3.87
CA GLN A 103 23.96 -11.50 -5.30
C GLN A 103 23.06 -12.68 -5.69
N HIS A 104 22.15 -13.13 -4.82
CA HIS A 104 21.20 -14.20 -5.14
C HIS A 104 19.96 -13.64 -5.84
N ALA A 105 19.29 -14.47 -6.65
CA ALA A 105 18.01 -14.12 -7.24
C ALA A 105 16.95 -13.85 -6.15
N VAL A 106 16.19 -12.78 -6.32
CA VAL A 106 15.14 -12.33 -5.39
C VAL A 106 13.79 -12.81 -5.93
N THR A 107 12.94 -13.40 -5.07
CA THR A 107 11.59 -13.79 -5.49
C THR A 107 10.68 -12.56 -5.60
N LEU A 108 9.61 -12.64 -6.40
CA LEU A 108 8.67 -11.52 -6.56
C LEU A 108 8.08 -11.05 -5.22
N GLY A 109 7.81 -11.98 -4.30
CA GLY A 109 7.34 -11.65 -2.96
C GLY A 109 8.37 -10.84 -2.14
N GLN A 110 9.65 -11.19 -2.25
CA GLN A 110 10.72 -10.43 -1.61
C GLN A 110 10.90 -9.03 -2.22
N LEU A 111 10.77 -8.90 -3.54
CA LEU A 111 10.79 -7.60 -4.22
C LEU A 111 9.60 -6.74 -3.82
N SER A 112 8.41 -7.33 -3.72
CA SER A 112 7.18 -6.63 -3.33
C SER A 112 7.29 -6.03 -1.91
N GLY A 113 7.94 -6.73 -0.98
CA GLY A 113 8.22 -6.23 0.37
C GLY A 113 9.27 -5.10 0.43
N TYR A 114 10.09 -4.95 -0.63
CA TYR A 114 11.15 -3.94 -0.71
C TYR A 114 10.84 -2.76 -1.64
N ALA A 115 9.73 -2.80 -2.39
CA ALA A 115 9.34 -1.73 -3.34
C ALA A 115 8.85 -0.42 -2.67
N GLY A 116 9.24 -0.19 -1.41
CA GLY A 116 9.22 1.13 -0.76
C GLY A 116 7.87 1.68 -0.33
N ALA A 117 6.79 0.88 -0.39
CA ALA A 117 5.48 1.31 0.09
C ALA A 117 4.68 0.13 0.68
N ALA A 118 4.36 0.22 1.96
CA ALA A 118 3.44 -0.68 2.66
C ALA A 118 1.98 -0.25 2.43
N PRO A 119 1.00 -1.17 2.55
CA PRO A 119 -0.40 -0.80 2.55
C PRO A 119 -0.70 0.29 3.57
N GLY A 120 -1.40 1.35 3.14
CA GLY A 120 -1.65 2.54 3.95
C GLY A 120 -0.69 3.71 3.68
N ASP A 121 0.45 3.48 3.03
CA ASP A 121 1.37 4.56 2.66
C ASP A 121 0.73 5.50 1.62
N ILE A 122 1.01 6.80 1.80
CA ILE A 122 0.55 7.87 0.92
C ILE A 122 1.69 8.35 0.03
N LYS A 123 1.42 8.50 -1.26
CA LYS A 123 2.30 9.22 -2.19
C LYS A 123 1.53 10.26 -2.99
N TYR A 124 2.28 11.20 -3.57
CA TYR A 124 1.77 12.15 -4.55
C TYR A 124 2.36 11.85 -5.93
N THR A 125 1.56 11.99 -6.98
CA THR A 125 1.99 11.82 -8.36
C THR A 125 1.55 12.98 -9.24
N ALA A 126 2.37 13.31 -10.24
CA ALA A 126 2.01 14.24 -11.31
C ALA A 126 1.09 13.59 -12.36
N ALA A 127 0.91 12.26 -12.33
CA ALA A 127 -0.03 11.57 -13.19
C ALA A 127 -1.49 11.87 -12.81
N SER A 128 -2.39 11.84 -13.78
CA SER A 128 -3.83 12.10 -13.58
C SER A 128 -4.64 10.86 -13.15
N VAL A 129 -4.02 9.67 -13.19
CA VAL A 129 -4.65 8.38 -12.88
C VAL A 129 -3.81 7.58 -11.88
N ALA A 130 -4.49 6.77 -11.07
CA ALA A 130 -3.83 5.84 -10.17
C ALA A 130 -3.19 4.71 -10.98
N THR A 131 -1.96 4.33 -10.64
CA THR A 131 -1.29 3.17 -11.23
C THR A 131 -1.65 1.91 -10.47
N GLU A 132 -1.41 0.74 -11.07
CA GLU A 132 -1.63 -0.55 -10.41
C GLU A 132 -0.94 -0.62 -9.04
N GLY A 133 -1.63 -1.22 -8.06
CA GLY A 133 -1.18 -1.27 -6.67
C GLY A 133 -1.46 -0.02 -5.85
N TRP A 134 -2.12 1.01 -6.43
CA TRP A 134 -2.50 2.24 -5.75
C TRP A 134 -3.97 2.60 -6.00
N LEU A 135 -4.61 3.19 -4.99
CA LEU A 135 -5.94 3.80 -5.07
C LEU A 135 -5.83 5.31 -4.91
N LYS A 136 -6.82 6.06 -5.39
CA LYS A 136 -6.92 7.50 -5.09
C LYS A 136 -7.27 7.69 -3.62
N ALA A 137 -6.63 8.64 -2.95
CA ALA A 137 -7.02 9.08 -1.62
C ALA A 137 -8.11 10.15 -1.74
N ASP A 138 -9.30 9.74 -2.20
CA ASP A 138 -10.42 10.61 -2.57
C ASP A 138 -11.70 10.40 -1.75
N GLY A 139 -11.60 9.71 -0.60
CA GLY A 139 -12.74 9.45 0.27
C GLY A 139 -13.67 8.33 -0.21
N ALA A 140 -13.33 7.57 -1.26
CA ALA A 140 -14.17 6.49 -1.74
C ALA A 140 -14.32 5.35 -0.71
N ASN A 141 -15.48 4.68 -0.74
CA ASN A 141 -15.68 3.41 -0.03
C ASN A 141 -15.20 2.26 -0.90
N VAL A 142 -14.34 1.40 -0.36
CA VAL A 142 -13.76 0.26 -1.08
C VAL A 142 -13.94 -1.05 -0.30
N SER A 143 -13.89 -2.18 -1.00
CA SER A 143 -14.15 -3.51 -0.43
C SER A 143 -13.06 -3.96 0.55
N ARG A 144 -13.46 -4.44 1.73
CA ARG A 144 -12.56 -5.03 2.73
C ARG A 144 -11.92 -6.34 2.25
N THR A 145 -12.61 -7.10 1.41
CA THR A 145 -12.09 -8.39 0.89
C THR A 145 -11.12 -8.18 -0.27
N ALA A 146 -11.43 -7.23 -1.17
CA ALA A 146 -10.56 -6.92 -2.30
C ALA A 146 -9.26 -6.21 -1.86
N PHE A 147 -9.33 -5.40 -0.80
CA PHE A 147 -8.21 -4.62 -0.29
C PHE A 147 -7.91 -4.97 1.18
N SER A 148 -7.77 -6.26 1.47
CA SER A 148 -7.64 -6.78 2.84
C SER A 148 -6.38 -6.29 3.57
N ALA A 149 -5.26 -6.18 2.85
CA ALA A 149 -4.01 -5.66 3.41
C ALA A 149 -4.12 -4.18 3.79
N LEU A 150 -4.77 -3.37 2.93
CA LEU A 150 -5.07 -1.98 3.24
C LEU A 150 -6.04 -1.83 4.42
N PHE A 151 -7.11 -2.63 4.45
CA PHE A 151 -8.06 -2.60 5.55
C PHE A 151 -7.40 -2.98 6.88
N ALA A 152 -6.49 -3.96 6.88
CA ALA A 152 -5.70 -4.31 8.06
C ALA A 152 -4.80 -3.15 8.52
N ALA A 153 -4.30 -2.33 7.59
CA ALA A 153 -3.42 -1.21 7.90
C ALA A 153 -4.15 0.03 8.45
N ILE A 154 -5.27 0.44 7.83
CA ILE A 154 -5.94 1.71 8.19
C ILE A 154 -7.27 1.55 8.92
N GLY A 155 -7.86 0.34 8.87
CA GLY A 155 -9.16 0.03 9.46
C GLY A 155 -10.26 0.97 8.99
N THR A 156 -11.01 1.52 9.94
CA THR A 156 -12.12 2.46 9.70
C THR A 156 -11.78 3.89 10.11
N THR A 157 -10.49 4.22 10.24
CA THR A 157 -9.99 5.54 10.69
C THR A 157 -10.61 6.69 9.89
N TYR A 158 -10.81 6.50 8.58
CA TYR A 158 -11.34 7.52 7.67
C TYR A 158 -12.84 7.34 7.37
N GLY A 159 -13.50 6.38 8.02
CA GLY A 159 -14.91 6.08 7.87
C GLY A 159 -15.18 4.57 7.81
N GLN A 160 -16.36 4.19 8.29
CA GLN A 160 -16.76 2.78 8.37
C GLN A 160 -17.24 2.19 7.04
N GLY A 161 -17.31 3.01 5.97
CA GLY A 161 -17.99 2.64 4.73
C GLY A 161 -19.48 2.36 4.99
N ASP A 162 -19.93 1.18 4.53
CA ASP A 162 -21.25 0.61 4.80
C ASP A 162 -21.38 -0.07 6.18
N GLY A 163 -20.33 -0.06 6.99
CA GLY A 163 -20.30 -0.72 8.31
C GLY A 163 -20.04 -2.23 8.26
N SER A 164 -19.94 -2.86 7.08
CA SER A 164 -19.84 -4.31 6.96
C SER A 164 -18.82 -4.75 5.93
N THR A 165 -19.05 -4.47 4.64
CA THR A 165 -18.27 -5.02 3.52
C THR A 165 -17.24 -4.04 2.97
N THR A 166 -17.34 -2.77 3.34
CA THR A 166 -16.49 -1.68 2.85
C THR A 166 -15.85 -0.88 3.97
N PHE A 167 -14.86 -0.07 3.61
CA PHE A 167 -14.24 0.94 4.47
C PHE A 167 -13.92 2.18 3.65
N THR A 168 -13.83 3.33 4.30
CA THR A 168 -13.62 4.62 3.63
C THR A 168 -12.12 4.93 3.54
N LEU A 169 -11.66 5.35 2.35
CA LEU A 169 -10.31 5.85 2.14
C LEU A 169 -10.16 7.28 2.72
N PRO A 170 -8.94 7.75 3.03
CA PRO A 170 -8.74 9.18 3.29
C PRO A 170 -9.16 10.02 2.09
N ASP A 171 -9.75 11.20 2.34
CA ASP A 171 -9.96 12.23 1.33
C ASP A 171 -8.92 13.34 1.52
N LEU A 172 -7.86 13.31 0.70
CA LEU A 172 -6.75 14.25 0.79
C LEU A 172 -6.81 15.34 -0.30
N ARG A 173 -7.92 15.43 -1.03
CA ARG A 173 -8.08 16.41 -2.11
C ARG A 173 -8.16 17.82 -1.52
N GLY A 174 -7.20 18.67 -1.89
CA GLY A 174 -7.15 20.06 -1.44
C GLY A 174 -6.64 20.26 -0.01
N GLU A 175 -6.21 19.18 0.66
CA GLU A 175 -5.74 19.23 2.05
C GLU A 175 -4.21 19.37 2.12
N PHE A 176 -3.73 20.06 3.15
CA PHE A 176 -2.32 20.06 3.53
C PHE A 176 -2.09 19.04 4.63
N ILE A 177 -1.08 18.19 4.45
CA ILE A 177 -0.73 17.17 5.45
C ILE A 177 0.29 17.75 6.41
N ARG A 178 0.07 17.47 7.69
CA ARG A 178 1.01 17.76 8.78
C ARG A 178 1.39 16.47 9.49
N GLY A 179 2.52 16.49 10.19
CA GLY A 179 2.91 15.40 11.08
C GLY A 179 1.94 15.27 12.26
N LEU A 180 1.63 14.02 12.62
CA LEU A 180 0.96 13.69 13.88
C LEU A 180 1.93 13.97 15.04
N ASP A 181 1.45 14.59 16.11
CA ASP A 181 2.28 14.90 17.29
C ASP A 181 2.92 13.65 17.90
N GLY A 182 2.15 12.56 18.01
CA GLY A 182 2.66 11.26 18.44
C GLY A 182 3.23 11.25 19.86
N GLY A 183 2.83 12.19 20.73
CA GLY A 183 3.32 12.27 22.12
C GLY A 183 4.50 13.23 22.33
N ARG A 184 4.85 14.04 21.32
CA ARG A 184 5.87 15.10 21.45
C ARG A 184 5.39 16.26 22.34
N GLY A 185 4.08 16.48 22.42
CA GLY A 185 3.49 17.48 23.31
C GLY A 185 3.30 18.86 22.70
N VAL A 186 3.49 19.03 21.38
CA VAL A 186 3.33 20.31 20.66
C VAL A 186 1.90 20.47 20.13
N ASP A 187 1.23 19.37 19.76
CA ASP A 187 -0.14 19.36 19.21
C ASP A 187 -0.95 18.18 19.77
N GLN A 188 -1.12 18.18 21.11
CA GLN A 188 -1.63 17.03 21.89
C GLN A 188 -3.08 16.65 21.59
N ASP A 189 -3.91 17.61 21.18
CA ASP A 189 -5.35 17.39 20.96
C ASP A 189 -5.67 16.77 19.59
N ARG A 190 -4.66 16.41 18.80
CA ARG A 190 -4.84 15.91 17.44
C ARG A 190 -4.62 14.42 17.36
N VAL A 191 -5.62 13.74 16.81
CA VAL A 191 -5.61 12.31 16.56
C VAL A 191 -5.34 12.01 15.08
N LEU A 192 -4.82 10.83 14.80
CA LEU A 192 -4.56 10.37 13.43
C LEU A 192 -5.85 10.44 12.59
N GLY A 193 -5.74 10.96 11.37
CA GLY A 193 -6.87 11.11 10.45
C GLY A 193 -7.84 12.26 10.77
N SER A 194 -7.62 13.01 11.85
CA SER A 194 -8.47 14.17 12.17
C SER A 194 -8.26 15.34 11.20
N ARG A 195 -9.36 15.88 10.68
CA ARG A 195 -9.36 17.09 9.84
C ARG A 195 -9.22 18.35 10.68
N GLN A 196 -8.45 19.32 10.20
CA GLN A 196 -8.35 20.65 10.83
C GLN A 196 -8.99 21.70 9.93
N LYS A 197 -9.56 22.73 10.54
CA LYS A 197 -10.00 23.93 9.83
C LYS A 197 -8.80 24.79 9.49
N GLY A 198 -8.95 25.61 8.45
CA GLY A 198 -7.98 26.64 8.12
C GLY A 198 -7.75 27.62 9.28
N SER A 199 -6.55 28.19 9.38
CA SER A 199 -6.28 29.24 10.35
C SER A 199 -6.70 30.60 9.78
N LEU A 200 -7.49 31.35 10.55
CA LEU A 200 -7.76 32.77 10.28
C LEU A 200 -6.62 33.61 10.87
N TYR A 201 -6.11 34.56 10.10
CA TYR A 201 -5.05 35.47 10.56
C TYR A 201 -5.61 36.88 10.80
N ALA A 202 -5.32 37.46 11.96
CA ALA A 202 -5.63 38.86 12.28
C ALA A 202 -4.45 39.75 11.88
N TYR A 203 -4.72 40.96 11.39
CA TYR A 203 -3.68 41.93 11.02
C TYR A 203 -3.72 43.14 11.96
N ASP A 204 -2.53 43.67 12.27
CA ASP A 204 -2.38 44.94 12.98
C ASP A 204 -2.50 46.09 11.97
N THR A 205 -3.65 46.76 11.97
CA THR A 205 -3.78 48.06 11.31
C THR A 205 -3.21 49.09 12.27
N THR A 206 -1.98 49.55 12.00
CA THR A 206 -1.36 50.62 12.76
C THR A 206 -2.18 51.90 12.66
N GLU A 207 -3.17 52.04 13.53
CA GLU A 207 -3.84 53.30 13.78
C GLU A 207 -4.39 53.39 15.20
N SER A 208 -3.52 53.91 16.07
CA SER A 208 -3.85 54.65 17.29
C SER A 208 -5.06 54.18 18.09
N LYS A 209 -5.06 52.94 18.61
CA LYS A 209 -5.89 52.59 19.77
C LYS A 209 -5.17 51.69 20.78
N PRO A 210 -5.33 51.90 22.10
CA PRO A 210 -4.74 51.03 23.11
C PRO A 210 -5.44 49.67 23.09
N ASN A 211 -4.68 48.59 22.90
CA ASN A 211 -5.04 47.20 23.23
C ASN A 211 -6.18 46.52 22.44
N GLY A 212 -6.19 46.60 21.10
CA GLY A 212 -7.12 45.82 20.28
C GLY A 212 -6.42 44.89 19.28
N ILE A 213 -6.71 43.59 19.32
CA ILE A 213 -6.50 42.66 18.19
C ILE A 213 -7.76 42.77 17.32
N TRP A 214 -7.63 43.14 16.05
CA TRP A 214 -8.77 43.39 15.15
C TRP A 214 -8.92 42.26 14.11
N SER A 215 -10.14 41.74 13.95
CA SER A 215 -10.51 40.79 12.89
C SER A 215 -11.50 41.48 11.95
N ALA A 216 -11.35 41.34 10.63
CA ALA A 216 -12.28 41.97 9.70
C ALA A 216 -13.67 41.32 9.79
N SER A 217 -14.68 42.17 9.97
CA SER A 217 -16.08 41.77 10.11
C SER A 217 -16.81 41.71 8.78
N ALA A 218 -17.68 40.71 8.67
CA ALA A 218 -18.49 40.43 7.50
C ALA A 218 -19.85 41.11 7.61
N THR A 219 -19.96 42.31 7.06
CA THR A 219 -21.24 42.80 6.57
C THR A 219 -21.09 43.37 5.16
N GLN A 220 -21.73 42.68 4.21
CA GLN A 220 -22.25 43.17 2.93
C GLN A 220 -21.39 43.06 1.63
N ASN A 221 -21.60 41.91 0.96
CA ASN A 221 -22.18 41.80 -0.39
C ASN A 221 -21.43 42.27 -1.66
N THR A 222 -20.08 42.23 -1.72
CA THR A 222 -19.35 42.11 -3.03
C THR A 222 -18.15 41.15 -2.96
N ALA A 223 -18.20 40.19 -2.04
CA ALA A 223 -17.04 39.55 -1.45
C ALA A 223 -16.14 38.68 -2.38
N SER A 224 -16.56 38.38 -3.60
CA SER A 224 -15.86 37.40 -4.47
C SER A 224 -14.63 37.94 -5.19
N ALA A 225 -14.63 39.21 -5.63
CA ALA A 225 -13.53 39.76 -6.43
C ALA A 225 -12.27 40.08 -5.60
N SER A 226 -12.43 40.55 -4.36
CA SER A 226 -11.31 40.98 -3.51
C SER A 226 -10.53 39.81 -2.86
N ARG A 227 -11.18 38.67 -2.63
CA ARG A 227 -10.53 37.45 -2.12
C ARG A 227 -9.50 36.87 -3.09
N VAL A 228 -9.86 36.88 -4.39
CA VAL A 228 -9.01 36.38 -5.48
C VAL A 228 -7.73 37.20 -5.62
N ALA A 229 -7.81 38.53 -5.47
CA ALA A 229 -6.66 39.42 -5.59
C ALA A 229 -5.62 39.26 -4.46
N MET A 230 -6.06 38.86 -3.26
CA MET A 230 -5.18 38.63 -2.11
C MET A 230 -4.73 37.15 -1.95
N GLY A 231 -5.19 36.25 -2.83
CA GLY A 231 -4.90 34.83 -2.72
C GLY A 231 -5.52 34.15 -1.50
N VAL A 232 -6.57 34.74 -0.94
CA VAL A 232 -7.26 34.29 0.27
C VAL A 232 -8.49 33.46 -0.11
N ASP A 233 -8.67 32.30 0.51
CA ASP A 233 -9.84 31.48 0.27
C ASP A 233 -11.05 31.93 1.10
N ALA A 234 -12.24 31.81 0.52
CA ALA A 234 -13.48 31.97 1.25
C ALA A 234 -13.58 30.89 2.33
N TYR A 235 -14.06 31.25 3.52
CA TYR A 235 -14.33 30.31 4.60
C TYR A 235 -15.82 30.29 4.92
N SER A 236 -16.34 29.16 5.38
CA SER A 236 -17.71 29.09 5.88
C SER A 236 -17.76 29.56 7.33
N THR A 237 -18.69 30.45 7.68
CA THR A 237 -18.90 30.88 9.07
C THR A 237 -19.40 29.75 9.96
N SER A 238 -20.07 28.74 9.39
CA SER A 238 -20.47 27.52 10.09
C SER A 238 -19.28 26.72 10.61
N ASP A 239 -18.10 26.88 10.01
CA ASP A 239 -16.87 26.23 10.47
C ASP A 239 -16.33 26.88 11.75
N TYR A 240 -16.83 28.04 12.20
CA TYR A 240 -16.31 28.72 13.39
C TYR A 240 -17.41 28.95 14.43
N ALA A 241 -18.26 27.94 14.65
CA ALA A 241 -19.29 27.97 15.68
C ALA A 241 -18.68 28.26 17.07
N GLY A 242 -19.16 29.33 17.72
CA GLY A 242 -18.67 29.79 19.03
C GLY A 242 -17.68 30.96 18.99
N VAL A 243 -17.25 31.40 17.79
CA VAL A 243 -16.44 32.61 17.62
C VAL A 243 -17.37 33.80 17.33
N ALA A 244 -17.35 34.82 18.19
CA ALA A 244 -18.03 36.08 17.93
C ALA A 244 -17.17 36.93 16.95
N LEU A 245 -17.63 37.07 15.71
CA LEU A 245 -17.00 37.94 14.72
C LEU A 245 -17.60 39.35 14.88
N GLY A 246 -16.89 40.23 15.59
CA GLY A 246 -17.29 41.62 15.80
C GLY A 246 -16.74 42.57 14.73
N GLY A 247 -17.59 43.44 14.18
CA GLY A 247 -17.18 44.58 13.35
C GLY A 247 -17.31 45.87 14.10
N VAL A 248 -16.42 46.82 13.79
CA VAL A 248 -16.57 48.20 14.26
C VAL A 248 -17.66 48.86 13.44
N ASP A 249 -18.61 49.47 14.14
CA ASP A 249 -19.63 50.32 13.52
C ASP A 249 -18.96 51.58 12.93
N ALA A 250 -19.51 52.01 11.80
CA ALA A 250 -18.87 52.87 10.81
C ALA A 250 -18.49 54.28 11.31
N THR A 251 -17.20 54.65 11.32
CA THR A 251 -16.76 56.03 11.01
C THR A 251 -15.25 56.23 10.74
N VAL A 252 -14.47 55.21 10.38
CA VAL A 252 -13.10 55.47 9.92
C VAL A 252 -12.78 54.62 8.69
N VAL A 253 -12.79 55.30 7.54
CA VAL A 253 -12.52 54.77 6.21
C VAL A 253 -11.07 55.11 5.86
N TYR A 254 -10.21 54.11 5.74
CA TYR A 254 -8.87 54.30 5.18
C TYR A 254 -8.89 53.91 3.70
N GLN A 255 -8.88 54.92 2.83
CA GLN A 255 -8.70 54.69 1.39
C GLN A 255 -7.23 54.40 1.09
N LEU A 256 -6.95 53.21 0.57
CA LEU A 256 -5.72 52.97 -0.17
C LEU A 256 -5.80 53.71 -1.51
N PRO A 257 -4.69 54.32 -1.99
CA PRO A 257 -4.68 55.09 -3.23
C PRO A 257 -5.22 54.28 -4.41
N GLY A 258 -6.28 54.77 -5.05
CA GLY A 258 -6.87 54.18 -6.25
C GLY A 258 -8.08 53.27 -6.05
N MET A 259 -8.60 53.11 -4.83
CA MET A 259 -9.80 52.30 -4.58
C MET A 259 -10.95 53.15 -4.04
N ALA A 260 -12.00 53.30 -4.86
CA ALA A 260 -13.22 54.00 -4.48
C ALA A 260 -14.04 53.13 -3.50
N ALA A 261 -14.07 53.59 -2.24
CA ALA A 261 -14.98 53.21 -1.14
C ALA A 261 -14.94 51.75 -0.64
N ASP A 262 -14.31 51.59 0.53
CA ASP A 262 -14.38 50.53 1.56
C ASP A 262 -14.22 49.07 1.13
N ARG A 263 -13.62 48.23 2.02
CA ARG A 263 -14.02 46.83 2.32
C ARG A 263 -12.92 46.06 3.05
N GLY A 264 -13.18 45.68 4.31
CA GLY A 264 -12.29 44.96 5.22
C GLY A 264 -11.89 43.54 4.78
N TYR A 265 -10.73 43.09 5.26
CA TYR A 265 -9.97 41.97 4.69
C TYR A 265 -9.89 40.76 5.65
N SER A 266 -10.65 39.68 5.47
CA SER A 266 -10.41 38.41 6.19
C SER A 266 -10.64 37.15 5.33
N GLY A 267 -9.80 36.14 5.56
CA GLY A 267 -10.00 34.76 5.12
C GLY A 267 -8.81 33.85 5.45
N VAL A 268 -8.80 32.63 4.91
CA VAL A 268 -7.79 31.61 5.23
C VAL A 268 -6.63 31.70 4.24
N MET A 269 -5.40 31.73 4.76
CA MET A 269 -4.19 31.64 3.93
C MET A 269 -3.79 30.18 3.72
N ARG A 270 -3.41 29.85 2.48
CA ARG A 270 -2.67 28.63 2.16
C ARG A 270 -1.25 29.00 1.75
N PRO A 271 -0.24 28.21 2.14
CA PRO A 271 1.08 28.31 1.52
C PRO A 271 0.95 28.21 -0.01
N ARG A 272 1.84 28.88 -0.76
CA ARG A 272 1.94 28.65 -2.22
C ARG A 272 2.20 27.17 -2.47
N ASN A 273 1.33 26.50 -3.21
CA ASN A 273 1.41 25.06 -3.46
C ASN A 273 1.10 24.71 -4.92
N VAL A 274 1.45 23.48 -5.30
CA VAL A 274 1.09 22.85 -6.57
C VAL A 274 0.32 21.58 -6.23
N ALA A 275 -0.85 21.37 -6.87
CA ALA A 275 -1.68 20.21 -6.64
C ALA A 275 -1.13 18.97 -7.37
N MET A 276 -1.01 17.86 -6.65
CA MET A 276 -0.67 16.54 -7.18
C MET A 276 -1.75 15.54 -6.77
N LEU A 277 -1.88 14.44 -7.51
CA LEU A 277 -2.83 13.38 -7.17
C LEU A 277 -2.31 12.57 -5.98
N ALA A 278 -3.05 12.60 -4.87
CA ALA A 278 -2.78 11.78 -3.69
C ALA A 278 -3.26 10.34 -3.93
N LEU A 279 -2.37 9.39 -3.66
CA LEU A 279 -2.61 7.96 -3.81
C LEU A 279 -2.29 7.22 -2.51
N ILE A 280 -3.02 6.14 -2.25
CA ILE A 280 -2.81 5.22 -1.12
C ILE A 280 -2.47 3.81 -1.63
N LYS A 281 -1.43 3.19 -1.04
CA LYS A 281 -1.02 1.83 -1.38
C LYS A 281 -2.03 0.83 -0.81
N TYR A 282 -2.45 -0.16 -1.62
CA TYR A 282 -3.24 -1.31 -1.16
C TYR A 282 -2.48 -2.62 -1.23
#